data_AF-Q1NA01-F1
#
_entry.id   AF-Q1NA01-F1
#
_cell.length_a   1.000
_cell.length_b   1.000
_cell.length_c   1.000
_cell.angle_alpha   90.00
_cell.angle_beta   90.00
_cell.angle_gamma   90.00
#
_symmetry.space_group_name_H-M   'P 1'
#
loop_
_entity.id
_entity.type
_entity.pdbx_description
1 polymer ?
#
loop_
_entity_poly.entity_id
_entity_poly.type
_entity_poly.pdbx_seq_one_letter_code
_entity_poly.pdbx_strand_id
1 'polypeptide(L)'
;MFDRKHLVEGNAVADFELLLRDLTGKVEIELEHINENTSLSSEQMVVLQDYRSRFCREIEGKSAAGSSRLIEMFTAMNASGLVGSKPALNERAAQLVLKGNDDIISRINHRYRLSINCPKSIEVPSSDTDWSKISSILTPIETDYLHHLKMFIPDFNPSLRRGDFSRVDRSKDKLREMQPGKMYAIERAAEVYWIAESISGLLAPYSAVR
;
A
#
# COMPACT_ATOMS: atom_id res chain seq x y z
N MET A 1 -0.18 -6.33 19.22
CA MET A 1 -1.15 -6.49 18.12
C MET A 1 -2.44 -5.81 18.56
N PHE A 2 -3.01 -4.89 17.76
CA PHE A 2 -4.32 -4.31 18.04
C PHE A 2 -5.35 -5.44 18.10
N ASP A 3 -5.92 -5.70 19.27
CA ASP A 3 -6.91 -6.76 19.44
C ASP A 3 -8.27 -6.26 18.97
N ARG A 4 -8.67 -6.68 17.77
CA ARG A 4 -9.96 -6.33 17.17
C ARG A 4 -11.14 -6.81 18.01
N LYS A 5 -10.96 -7.75 18.94
CA LYS A 5 -12.06 -8.28 19.77
C LYS A 5 -12.65 -7.27 20.75
N HIS A 6 -12.05 -6.09 20.91
CA HIS A 6 -12.53 -5.03 21.80
C HIS A 6 -13.09 -3.81 21.08
N LEU A 7 -13.14 -3.84 19.75
CA LEU A 7 -13.84 -2.83 18.96
C LEU A 7 -15.28 -3.30 18.72
N VAL A 8 -16.24 -2.38 18.60
CA VAL A 8 -17.60 -2.72 18.16
C VAL A 8 -17.50 -3.44 16.81
N GLU A 9 -17.93 -4.71 16.81
CA GLU A 9 -17.85 -5.63 15.67
C GLU A 9 -16.45 -5.84 15.07
N GLY A 10 -15.38 -5.50 15.81
CA GLY A 10 -14.02 -5.58 15.29
C GLY A 10 -13.59 -4.46 14.35
N ASN A 11 -14.36 -3.36 14.30
CA ASN A 11 -14.15 -2.27 13.36
C ASN A 11 -13.86 -0.94 14.10
N ALA A 12 -12.65 -0.41 13.89
CA ALA A 12 -12.23 0.85 14.50
C ALA A 12 -13.00 2.07 13.96
N VAL A 13 -13.53 1.98 12.74
CA VAL A 13 -14.39 3.01 12.13
C VAL A 13 -15.74 3.07 12.85
N ALA A 14 -16.30 1.91 13.23
CA ALA A 14 -17.55 1.84 13.99
C ALA A 14 -17.41 2.46 15.39
N ASP A 15 -16.31 2.17 16.08
CA ASP A 15 -15.99 2.81 17.36
C ASP A 15 -15.83 4.33 17.22
N PHE A 16 -15.18 4.78 16.15
CA PHE A 16 -14.98 6.20 15.90
C PHE A 16 -16.29 6.91 15.51
N GLU A 17 -17.15 6.25 14.74
CA GLU A 17 -18.50 6.73 14.41
C GLU A 17 -19.32 6.92 15.68
N LEU A 18 -19.35 5.93 16.58
CA LEU A 18 -20.05 6.03 17.86
C LEU A 18 -19.50 7.17 18.71
N LEU A 19 -18.18 7.29 18.80
CA LEU A 19 -17.53 8.37 19.55
C LEU A 19 -17.85 9.75 18.96
N LEU A 20 -17.91 9.88 17.64
CA LEU A 20 -18.34 11.12 16.97
C LEU A 20 -19.81 11.44 17.22
N ARG A 21 -20.69 10.44 17.19
CA ARG A 21 -22.12 10.62 17.51
C ARG A 21 -22.30 11.12 18.94
N ASP A 22 -21.61 10.52 19.89
CA ASP A 22 -21.66 10.91 21.31
C ASP A 22 -21.12 12.32 21.55
N LEU A 23 -20.00 12.69 20.90
CA LEU A 23 -19.41 14.02 21.06
C LEU A 23 -20.23 15.13 20.38
N THR A 24 -20.91 14.83 19.28
CA THR A 24 -21.61 15.83 18.47
C THR A 24 -23.12 15.87 18.70
N GLY A 25 -23.68 14.84 19.34
CA GLY A 25 -25.13 14.64 19.47
C GLY A 25 -25.83 14.34 18.14
N LYS A 26 -25.09 14.14 17.06
CA LYS A 26 -25.64 13.91 15.71
C LYS A 26 -25.68 12.42 15.42
N VAL A 27 -26.86 11.82 15.52
CA VAL A 27 -27.08 10.39 15.26
C VAL A 27 -26.88 10.04 13.77
N GLU A 28 -26.97 11.01 12.87
CA GLU A 28 -26.87 10.81 11.42
C GLU A 28 -25.43 10.64 10.88
N ILE A 29 -24.39 10.75 11.73
CA ILE A 29 -23.01 10.52 11.28
C ILE A 29 -22.86 9.03 10.95
N GLU A 30 -22.64 8.70 9.67
CA GLU A 30 -22.35 7.34 9.21
C GLU A 30 -21.00 7.37 8.48
N LEU A 31 -20.05 6.57 8.96
CA LEU A 31 -18.75 6.41 8.37
C LEU A 31 -18.74 5.12 7.54
N GLU A 32 -18.18 5.20 6.34
CA GLU A 32 -18.08 4.02 5.48
C GLU A 32 -17.25 2.92 6.16
N HIS A 33 -17.88 1.76 6.37
CA HIS A 33 -17.23 0.61 6.98
C HIS A 33 -16.16 0.03 6.04
N ILE A 34 -14.90 0.37 6.29
CA ILE A 34 -13.76 -0.21 5.58
C ILE A 34 -13.31 -1.48 6.30
N ASN A 35 -13.77 -2.65 5.85
CA ASN A 35 -13.46 -3.94 6.48
C ASN A 35 -12.03 -4.44 6.15
N GLU A 36 -11.44 -4.00 5.04
CA GLU A 36 -10.07 -4.33 4.66
C GLU A 36 -9.33 -3.12 4.07
N ASN A 37 -8.06 -2.98 4.43
CA ASN A 37 -7.19 -2.02 3.76
C ASN A 37 -6.87 -2.55 2.35
N THR A 38 -7.63 -2.08 1.37
CA THR A 38 -7.44 -2.37 -0.07
C THR A 38 -6.56 -1.32 -0.75
N SER A 39 -6.01 -0.35 -0.02
CA SER A 39 -5.35 0.81 -0.62
C SER A 39 -4.14 0.40 -1.47
N LEU A 40 -3.16 -0.28 -0.87
CA LEU A 40 -1.95 -0.73 -1.57
C LEU A 40 -1.44 -2.06 -0.99
N SER A 41 -0.96 -2.96 -1.84
CA SER A 41 -0.21 -4.16 -1.45
C SER A 41 1.25 -3.82 -1.12
N SER A 42 1.95 -4.76 -0.46
CA SER A 42 3.39 -4.64 -0.18
C SER A 42 4.18 -4.29 -1.45
N GLU A 43 3.85 -4.95 -2.55
CA GLU A 43 4.50 -4.77 -3.84
C GLU A 43 4.25 -3.37 -4.39
N GLN A 44 3.00 -2.92 -4.38
CA GLN A 44 2.60 -1.60 -4.86
C GLN A 44 3.25 -0.48 -4.02
N MET A 45 3.37 -0.65 -2.70
CA MET A 45 4.06 0.30 -1.82
C MET A 45 5.55 0.43 -2.18
N VAL A 46 6.23 -0.70 -2.45
CA VAL A 46 7.64 -0.68 -2.88
C VAL A 46 7.79 -0.05 -4.26
N VAL A 47 6.93 -0.37 -5.22
CA VAL A 47 6.95 0.26 -6.54
C VAL A 47 6.77 1.77 -6.43
N LEU A 48 5.86 2.24 -5.57
CA LEU A 48 5.62 3.66 -5.34
C LEU A 48 6.82 4.35 -4.68
N GLN A 49 7.47 3.73 -3.70
CA GLN A 49 8.70 4.26 -3.09
C GLN A 49 9.84 4.34 -4.11
N ASP A 50 10.02 3.29 -4.91
CA ASP A 50 11.02 3.27 -5.99
C ASP A 50 10.73 4.35 -7.04
N TYR A 51 9.46 4.56 -7.38
CA TYR A 51 9.06 5.60 -8.32
C TYR A 51 9.43 6.99 -7.80
N ARG A 52 9.00 7.31 -6.57
CA ARG A 52 9.26 8.61 -5.94
C ARG A 52 10.75 8.88 -5.79
N SER A 53 11.50 7.88 -5.31
CA SER A 53 12.94 8.00 -5.08
C SER A 53 13.76 8.17 -6.36
N ARG A 54 13.25 7.75 -7.53
CA ARG A 54 13.96 7.86 -8.81
C ARG A 54 13.49 9.03 -9.67
N PHE A 55 12.19 9.28 -9.70
CA PHE A 55 11.56 10.18 -10.67
C PHE A 55 10.91 11.42 -10.03
N CYS A 56 10.85 11.50 -8.70
CA CYS A 56 10.25 12.65 -7.99
C CYS A 56 11.22 13.32 -7.00
N ARG A 57 12.55 13.09 -7.11
CA ARG A 57 13.54 13.62 -6.17
C ARG A 57 13.47 15.13 -6.00
N GLU A 58 13.25 15.86 -7.10
CA GLU A 58 13.20 17.33 -7.08
C GLU A 58 11.97 17.89 -6.35
N ILE A 59 10.98 17.05 -6.09
CA ILE A 59 9.69 17.42 -5.50
C ILE A 59 9.44 16.68 -4.18
N GLU A 60 10.51 16.18 -3.54
CA GLU A 60 10.45 15.45 -2.29
C GLU A 60 9.68 16.25 -1.21
N GLY A 61 8.72 15.59 -0.54
CA GLY A 61 7.82 16.22 0.43
C GLY A 61 6.61 16.95 -0.16
N LYS A 62 6.44 16.99 -1.49
CA LYS A 62 5.27 17.58 -2.17
C LYS A 62 4.50 16.53 -2.97
N SER A 63 3.24 16.85 -3.29
CA SER A 63 2.40 16.02 -4.16
C SER A 63 2.95 16.04 -5.60
N ALA A 64 3.43 14.90 -6.09
CA ALA A 64 3.87 14.72 -7.46
C ALA A 64 2.73 14.09 -8.29
N ALA A 65 2.30 14.76 -9.36
CA ALA A 65 1.15 14.31 -10.16
C ALA A 65 1.29 12.87 -10.67
N GLY A 66 2.49 12.46 -11.11
CA GLY A 66 2.77 11.07 -11.52
C GLY A 66 2.62 10.06 -10.37
N SER A 67 2.99 10.45 -9.15
CA SER A 67 2.75 9.61 -7.97
C SER A 67 1.27 9.46 -7.65
N SER A 68 0.45 10.51 -7.82
CA SER A 68 -0.99 10.44 -7.57
C SER A 68 -1.68 9.53 -8.58
N ARG A 69 -1.35 9.65 -9.87
CA ARG A 69 -1.87 8.75 -10.91
C ARG A 69 -1.48 7.29 -10.70
N LEU A 70 -0.27 7.05 -10.18
CA LEU A 70 0.15 5.69 -9.83
C LEU A 70 -0.65 5.12 -8.65
N ILE A 71 -0.98 5.95 -7.66
CA ILE A 71 -1.88 5.56 -6.55
C ILE A 71 -3.29 5.25 -7.08
N GLU A 72 -3.82 6.07 -7.99
CA GLU A 72 -5.12 5.85 -8.62
C GLU A 72 -5.14 4.53 -9.40
N MET A 73 -4.08 4.25 -10.18
CA MET A 73 -3.89 2.99 -10.88
C MET A 73 -3.94 1.80 -9.91
N PHE A 74 -3.17 1.83 -8.83
CA PHE A 74 -3.14 0.72 -7.85
C PHE A 74 -4.47 0.57 -7.10
N THR A 75 -5.12 1.68 -6.75
CA THR A 75 -6.46 1.65 -6.16
C THR A 75 -7.46 0.98 -7.11
N ALA A 76 -7.42 1.32 -8.40
CA ALA A 76 -8.26 0.70 -9.42
C ALA A 76 -7.95 -0.80 -9.61
N MET A 77 -6.67 -1.21 -9.54
CA MET A 77 -6.28 -2.62 -9.56
C MET A 77 -6.90 -3.41 -8.41
N ASN A 78 -6.99 -2.80 -7.23
CA ASN A 78 -7.45 -3.45 -6.00
C ASN A 78 -8.97 -3.42 -5.81
N ALA A 79 -9.74 -2.85 -6.76
CA ALA A 79 -11.19 -2.66 -6.64
C ALA A 79 -11.97 -3.97 -6.46
N SER A 80 -11.50 -5.08 -7.06
CA SER A 80 -12.08 -6.43 -6.91
C SER A 80 -11.27 -7.31 -5.93
N GLY A 81 -10.57 -6.65 -5.00
CA GLY A 81 -9.69 -7.26 -4.00
C GLY A 81 -8.22 -7.10 -4.35
N LEU A 82 -7.38 -7.20 -3.33
CA LEU A 82 -5.95 -6.85 -3.38
C LEU A 82 -5.16 -7.61 -4.47
N VAL A 83 -4.33 -6.87 -5.21
CA VAL A 83 -3.34 -7.38 -6.17
C VAL A 83 -1.96 -7.37 -5.52
N GLY A 84 -1.32 -8.54 -5.41
CA GLY A 84 -0.12 -8.75 -4.60
C GLY A 84 -0.44 -9.26 -3.19
N SER A 85 0.43 -8.97 -2.23
CA SER A 85 0.35 -9.44 -0.85
C SER A 85 -0.11 -8.35 0.11
N LYS A 86 -0.88 -8.75 1.13
CA LYS A 86 -1.32 -7.86 2.21
C LYS A 86 -0.10 -7.28 2.95
N PRO A 87 -0.01 -5.96 3.14
CA PRO A 87 1.07 -5.36 3.91
C PRO A 87 1.12 -5.93 5.32
N ALA A 88 2.29 -6.48 5.67
CA ALA A 88 2.59 -6.96 7.00
C ALA A 88 4.02 -6.57 7.36
N LEU A 89 4.24 -6.16 8.60
CA LEU A 89 5.59 -5.94 9.11
C LEU A 89 6.31 -7.29 9.17
N ASN A 90 7.60 -7.31 8.83
CA ASN A 90 8.43 -8.44 9.19
C ASN A 90 8.56 -8.54 10.71
N GLU A 91 8.95 -9.73 11.18
CA GLU A 91 9.07 -10.04 12.60
C GLU A 91 9.87 -8.99 13.36
N ARG A 92 11.01 -8.57 12.81
CA ARG A 92 11.87 -7.56 13.41
C ARG A 92 11.19 -6.21 13.58
N ALA A 93 10.61 -5.66 12.52
CA ALA A 93 9.90 -4.38 12.59
C ALA A 93 8.71 -4.46 13.54
N ALA A 94 7.98 -5.59 13.55
CA ALA A 94 6.88 -5.83 14.46
C ALA A 94 7.35 -5.84 15.93
N GLN A 95 8.48 -6.49 16.25
CA GLN A 95 9.04 -6.53 17.60
C GLN A 95 9.51 -5.15 18.08
N LEU A 96 10.10 -4.34 17.20
CA LEU A 96 10.50 -2.98 17.55
C LEU A 96 9.29 -2.10 17.88
N VAL A 97 8.20 -2.23 17.12
CA VAL A 97 6.93 -1.57 17.43
C VAL A 97 6.37 -2.07 18.77
N LEU A 98 6.41 -3.38 19.03
CA LEU A 98 5.96 -3.95 20.31
C LEU A 98 6.77 -3.42 21.49
N LYS A 99 8.09 -3.35 21.38
CA LYS A 99 8.97 -2.79 22.42
C LYS A 99 8.65 -1.33 22.70
N GLY A 100 8.52 -0.50 21.65
CA GLY A 100 8.13 0.91 21.82
C GLY A 100 6.76 1.07 22.48
N ASN A 101 5.81 0.20 22.13
CA ASN A 101 4.48 0.18 22.75
C ASN A 101 4.51 -0.27 24.21
N ASP A 102 5.33 -1.27 24.55
CA ASP A 102 5.50 -1.75 25.93
C ASP A 102 6.04 -0.63 26.84
N ASP A 103 7.02 0.14 26.35
CA ASP A 103 7.54 1.30 27.08
C ASP A 103 6.47 2.37 27.31
N ILE A 104 5.65 2.67 26.30
CA ILE A 104 4.54 3.63 26.39
C ILE A 104 3.46 3.15 27.37
N ILE A 105 3.02 1.90 27.22
CA ILE A 105 1.99 1.29 28.05
C ILE A 105 2.46 1.22 29.51
N SER A 106 3.72 0.84 29.74
CA SER A 106 4.32 0.84 31.09
C SER A 106 4.27 2.22 31.73
N ARG A 107 4.57 3.29 30.99
CA ARG A 107 4.45 4.67 31.48
C ARG A 107 3.00 5.07 31.78
N ILE A 108 2.05 4.69 30.92
CA ILE A 108 0.62 4.98 31.11
C ILE A 108 0.08 4.25 32.34
N ASN A 109 0.33 2.94 32.43
CA ASN A 109 -0.06 2.11 33.57
C ASN A 109 0.48 2.67 34.88
N HIS A 110 1.75 3.08 34.91
CA HIS A 110 2.35 3.71 36.09
C HIS A 110 1.69 5.05 36.43
N ARG A 111 1.50 5.94 35.44
CA ARG A 111 1.02 7.31 35.65
C ARG A 111 -0.44 7.37 36.10
N TYR A 112 -1.27 6.48 35.58
CA TYR A 112 -2.72 6.48 35.76
C TYR A 112 -3.23 5.29 36.58
N ARG A 113 -2.33 4.43 37.09
CA ARG A 113 -2.65 3.20 37.84
C ARG A 113 -3.60 2.27 37.07
N LEU A 114 -3.29 2.09 35.79
CA LEU A 114 -3.99 1.17 34.89
C LEU A 114 -3.25 -0.17 34.78
N SER A 115 -3.94 -1.18 34.24
CA SER A 115 -3.39 -2.52 34.00
C SER A 115 -3.62 -2.95 32.55
N ILE A 116 -3.22 -2.09 31.61
CA ILE A 116 -3.31 -2.39 30.18
C ILE A 116 -2.28 -3.46 29.83
N ASN A 117 -2.71 -4.54 29.19
CA ASN A 117 -1.84 -5.64 28.76
C ASN A 117 -1.14 -5.29 27.43
N CYS A 118 0.19 -5.42 27.39
CA CYS A 118 0.96 -5.40 26.14
C CYS A 118 1.54 -6.80 25.86
N PRO A 119 1.44 -7.32 24.62
CA PRO A 119 2.18 -8.52 24.24
C PRO A 119 3.68 -8.31 24.43
N LYS A 120 4.35 -9.27 25.09
CA LYS A 120 5.79 -9.18 25.36
C LYS A 120 6.59 -9.19 24.06
N SER A 121 7.53 -8.27 23.95
CA SER A 121 8.52 -8.27 22.88
C SER A 121 9.57 -9.35 23.12
N ILE A 122 10.08 -9.94 22.03
CA ILE A 122 11.25 -10.83 22.03
C ILE A 122 12.47 -9.99 21.66
N GLU A 123 13.64 -10.29 22.26
CA GLU A 123 14.89 -9.66 21.86
C GLU A 123 15.20 -9.92 20.38
N VAL A 124 15.29 -8.85 19.60
CA VAL A 124 15.71 -8.92 18.19
C VAL A 124 17.15 -8.42 18.08
N PRO A 125 18.05 -9.14 17.40
CA PRO A 125 19.45 -8.73 17.24
C PRO A 125 19.56 -7.32 16.66
N SER A 126 20.46 -6.49 17.20
CA SER A 126 20.78 -5.19 16.61
C SER A 126 21.51 -5.41 15.29
N SER A 127 20.80 -5.25 14.17
CA SER A 127 21.42 -5.09 12.85
C SER A 127 21.19 -3.66 12.35
N ASP A 128 22.07 -3.16 11.50
CA ASP A 128 21.81 -1.93 10.74
C ASP A 128 20.72 -2.21 9.70
N THR A 129 19.45 -2.11 10.11
CA THR A 129 18.33 -2.11 9.16
C THR A 129 18.27 -0.74 8.50
N ASP A 130 18.36 -0.72 7.18
CA ASP A 130 18.10 0.49 6.40
C ASP A 130 16.60 0.82 6.44
N TRP A 131 16.22 1.71 7.37
CA TRP A 131 14.85 2.21 7.55
C TRP A 131 14.39 3.15 6.44
N SER A 132 15.28 3.55 5.52
CA SER A 132 14.88 4.39 4.39
C SER A 132 14.04 3.63 3.35
N LYS A 133 14.07 2.30 3.37
CA LYS A 133 13.35 1.44 2.41
C LYS A 133 12.23 0.68 3.07
N ILE A 134 11.05 0.75 2.46
CA ILE A 134 9.87 0.07 2.98
C ILE A 134 9.99 -1.46 2.86
N SER A 135 10.71 -1.95 1.85
CA SER A 135 11.00 -3.39 1.70
C SER A 135 11.82 -3.96 2.87
N SER A 136 12.57 -3.14 3.60
CA SER A 136 13.35 -3.56 4.77
C SER A 136 12.47 -3.84 6.00
N ILE A 137 11.24 -3.32 6.05
CA ILE A 137 10.34 -3.40 7.21
C ILE A 137 9.13 -4.31 6.98
N LEU A 138 8.82 -4.62 5.73
CA LEU A 138 7.74 -5.51 5.36
C LEU A 138 8.20 -6.98 5.39
N THR A 139 7.24 -7.90 5.47
CA THR A 139 7.48 -9.33 5.18
C THR A 139 8.14 -9.48 3.81
N PRO A 140 8.96 -10.53 3.58
CA PRO A 140 9.64 -10.73 2.31
C PRO A 140 8.70 -10.59 1.11
N ILE A 141 9.14 -9.83 0.12
CA ILE A 141 8.37 -9.45 -1.06
C ILE A 141 8.91 -10.20 -2.27
N GLU A 142 8.04 -10.73 -3.12
CA GLU A 142 8.42 -11.40 -4.36
C GLU A 142 8.99 -10.39 -5.37
N THR A 143 10.31 -10.44 -5.58
CA THR A 143 11.02 -9.49 -6.45
C THR A 143 10.59 -9.57 -7.91
N ASP A 144 10.18 -10.75 -8.37
CA ASP A 144 9.72 -10.97 -9.73
C ASP A 144 8.35 -10.32 -9.95
N TYR A 145 7.46 -10.42 -8.97
CA TYR A 145 6.17 -9.73 -9.00
C TYR A 145 6.35 -8.21 -9.10
N LEU A 146 7.24 -7.64 -8.28
CA LEU A 146 7.63 -6.23 -8.34
C LEU A 146 8.14 -5.82 -9.73
N HIS A 147 9.01 -6.66 -10.32
CA HIS A 147 9.57 -6.41 -11.64
C HIS A 147 8.45 -6.32 -12.69
N HIS A 148 7.53 -7.29 -12.68
CA HIS A 148 6.46 -7.35 -13.66
C HIS A 148 5.45 -6.20 -13.51
N LEU A 149 5.10 -5.79 -12.28
CA LEU A 149 4.29 -4.59 -12.06
C LEU A 149 4.94 -3.32 -12.64
N LYS A 150 6.26 -3.15 -12.45
CA LYS A 150 7.00 -1.99 -12.97
C LYS A 150 6.94 -1.88 -14.50
N MET A 151 6.76 -2.98 -15.22
CA MET A 151 6.73 -2.93 -16.69
C MET A 151 5.52 -2.17 -17.26
N PHE A 152 4.47 -1.98 -16.46
CA PHE A 152 3.28 -1.20 -16.83
C PHE A 152 3.49 0.32 -16.65
N ILE A 153 4.61 0.76 -16.08
CA ILE A 153 4.85 2.17 -15.76
C ILE A 153 5.87 2.76 -16.75
N PRO A 154 5.53 3.82 -17.52
CA PRO A 154 6.40 4.37 -18.57
C PRO A 154 7.77 4.84 -18.09
N ASP A 155 7.89 5.32 -16.86
CA ASP A 155 9.17 5.76 -16.30
C ASP A 155 10.13 4.57 -16.03
N PHE A 156 9.59 3.41 -15.65
CA PHE A 156 10.37 2.17 -15.52
C PHE A 156 10.50 1.41 -16.85
N ASN A 157 9.57 1.63 -17.77
CA ASN A 157 9.54 1.02 -19.10
C ASN A 157 9.38 2.07 -20.21
N PRO A 158 10.46 2.79 -20.59
CA PRO A 158 10.39 3.88 -21.56
C PRO A 158 9.95 3.46 -22.97
N SER A 159 9.96 2.17 -23.29
CA SER A 159 9.48 1.66 -24.59
C SER A 159 7.99 1.95 -24.81
N LEU A 160 7.20 2.05 -23.72
CA LEU A 160 5.78 2.39 -23.77
C LEU A 160 5.54 3.76 -24.41
N ARG A 161 6.45 4.71 -24.19
CA ARG A 161 6.35 6.06 -24.79
C ARG A 161 6.41 6.03 -26.32
N ARG A 162 6.98 4.96 -26.89
CA ARG A 162 7.07 4.70 -28.34
C ARG A 162 6.00 3.72 -28.85
N GLY A 163 5.05 3.32 -28.00
CA GLY A 163 4.03 2.33 -28.33
C GLY A 163 4.53 0.88 -28.38
N ASP A 164 5.71 0.58 -27.81
CA ASP A 164 6.21 -0.79 -27.69
C ASP A 164 5.77 -1.43 -26.37
N PHE A 165 4.75 -2.27 -26.46
CA PHE A 165 4.12 -3.01 -25.36
C PHE A 165 4.72 -4.41 -25.14
N SER A 166 5.76 -4.82 -25.89
CA SER A 166 6.26 -6.19 -25.84
C SER A 166 6.72 -6.65 -24.45
N ARG A 167 7.27 -5.74 -23.63
CA ARG A 167 7.64 -6.01 -22.23
C ARG A 167 6.44 -6.11 -21.30
N VAL A 168 5.37 -5.36 -21.60
CA VAL A 168 4.11 -5.47 -20.87
C VAL A 168 3.49 -6.83 -21.16
N ASP A 169 3.40 -7.24 -22.42
CA ASP A 169 2.81 -8.52 -22.80
C ASP A 169 3.50 -9.69 -22.09
N ARG A 170 4.84 -9.71 -22.06
CA ARG A 170 5.60 -10.72 -21.30
C ARG A 170 5.33 -10.67 -19.79
N SER A 171 5.16 -9.48 -19.23
CA SER A 171 4.83 -9.33 -17.81
C SER A 171 3.40 -9.73 -17.48
N LYS A 172 2.45 -9.54 -18.40
CA LYS A 172 1.07 -10.02 -18.25
C LYS A 172 1.05 -11.54 -18.09
N ASP A 173 1.79 -12.26 -18.93
CA ASP A 173 1.84 -13.72 -18.85
C ASP A 173 2.39 -14.18 -17.49
N LYS A 174 3.46 -13.53 -17.01
CA LYS A 174 4.04 -13.84 -15.69
C LYS A 174 3.13 -13.48 -14.52
N LEU A 175 2.46 -12.33 -14.56
CA LEU A 175 1.49 -11.96 -13.53
C LEU A 175 0.26 -12.89 -13.53
N ARG A 176 -0.15 -13.37 -14.70
CA ARG A 176 -1.22 -14.37 -14.82
C ARG A 176 -0.82 -15.71 -14.21
N GLU A 177 0.43 -16.14 -14.37
CA GLU A 177 0.96 -17.34 -13.69
C GLU A 177 0.97 -17.17 -12.16
N MET A 178 1.39 -16.00 -11.66
CA MET A 178 1.51 -15.75 -10.21
C MET A 178 0.15 -15.48 -9.53
N GLN A 179 -0.77 -14.76 -10.18
CA GLN A 179 -2.10 -14.41 -9.65
C GLN A 179 -3.18 -14.43 -10.75
N PRO A 180 -3.62 -15.62 -11.19
CA PRO A 180 -4.49 -15.76 -12.38
C PRO A 180 -5.81 -15.01 -12.27
N GLY A 181 -6.41 -14.94 -11.07
CA GLY A 181 -7.69 -14.26 -10.84
C GLY A 181 -7.62 -12.72 -10.86
N LYS A 182 -6.43 -12.12 -11.01
CA LYS A 182 -6.23 -10.66 -10.90
C LYS A 182 -5.89 -9.97 -12.22
N MET A 183 -5.61 -10.73 -13.28
CA MET A 183 -5.10 -10.15 -14.52
C MET A 183 -6.05 -9.12 -15.14
N TYR A 184 -7.36 -9.39 -15.18
CA TYR A 184 -8.34 -8.46 -15.72
C TYR A 184 -8.32 -7.09 -15.01
N ALA A 185 -8.22 -7.10 -13.68
CA ALA A 185 -8.14 -5.87 -12.89
C ALA A 185 -6.84 -5.10 -13.15
N ILE A 186 -5.71 -5.81 -13.29
CA ILE A 186 -4.41 -5.23 -13.63
C ILE A 186 -4.46 -4.55 -15.00
N GLU A 187 -4.97 -5.25 -16.03
CA GLU A 187 -5.07 -4.72 -17.38
C GLU A 187 -5.95 -3.48 -17.44
N ARG A 188 -7.14 -3.56 -16.82
CA ARG A 188 -8.10 -2.47 -16.86
C ARG A 188 -7.56 -1.21 -16.19
N ALA A 189 -6.92 -1.36 -15.03
CA ALA A 189 -6.30 -0.24 -14.33
C ALA A 189 -5.12 0.35 -15.12
N ALA A 190 -4.31 -0.50 -15.76
CA ALA A 190 -3.19 -0.05 -16.58
C ALA A 190 -3.64 0.74 -17.82
N GLU A 191 -4.72 0.31 -18.49
CA GLU A 191 -5.30 1.04 -19.62
C GLU A 191 -5.73 2.46 -19.23
N VAL A 192 -6.47 2.60 -18.13
CA VAL A 192 -6.92 3.90 -17.62
C VAL A 192 -5.72 4.78 -17.28
N TYR A 193 -4.71 4.20 -16.64
CA TYR A 193 -3.46 4.89 -16.33
C TYR A 193 -2.72 5.37 -17.58
N TRP A 194 -2.59 4.54 -18.61
CA TRP A 194 -1.93 4.94 -19.86
C TRP A 194 -2.68 6.02 -20.63
N ILE A 195 -4.02 6.04 -20.56
CA ILE A 195 -4.81 7.15 -21.11
C ILE A 195 -4.46 8.46 -20.37
N ALA A 196 -4.40 8.43 -19.03
CA ALA A 196 -4.04 9.61 -18.23
C ALA A 196 -2.60 10.09 -18.49
N GLU A 197 -1.65 9.16 -18.67
CA GLU A 197 -0.26 9.47 -19.04
C GLU A 197 -0.16 10.03 -20.47
N SER A 198 -1.00 9.58 -21.40
CA SER A 198 -1.08 10.13 -22.76
C SER A 198 -1.59 11.57 -22.75
N ILE A 199 -2.64 11.85 -21.98
CA ILE A 199 -3.18 13.22 -21.79
C ILE A 199 -2.12 14.14 -21.15
N SER A 200 -1.29 13.58 -20.25
CA SER A 200 -0.19 14.31 -19.61
C SER A 200 1.04 14.50 -20.52
N GLY A 201 1.02 13.99 -21.76
CA GLY A 201 2.12 14.08 -22.73
C GLY A 201 3.29 13.14 -22.46
N LEU A 202 3.15 12.19 -21.52
CA LEU A 202 4.19 11.22 -21.17
C LEU A 202 4.16 9.96 -22.05
N LEU A 203 3.02 9.67 -22.66
CA LEU A 203 2.85 8.61 -23.66
C LEU A 203 2.41 9.21 -25.01
N ALA A 204 2.83 8.57 -26.11
CA ALA A 204 2.19 8.81 -27.41
C ALA A 204 0.68 8.52 -27.32
N PRO A 205 -0.17 9.17 -28.15
CA PRO A 205 -1.61 9.03 -28.06
C PRO A 205 -2.04 7.56 -28.02
N TYR A 206 -2.49 7.11 -26.85
CA TYR A 206 -2.94 5.74 -26.67
C TYR A 206 -4.35 5.60 -27.24
N SER A 207 -4.46 5.07 -28.46
CA SER A 207 -5.73 4.59 -28.99
C SER A 207 -6.05 3.24 -28.36
N ALA A 208 -7.01 3.22 -27.45
CA ALA A 208 -7.61 2.00 -26.92
C ALA A 208 -8.40 1.28 -28.04
N VAL A 209 -7.69 0.70 -29.00
CA VAL A 209 -8.24 -0.17 -30.04
C VAL A 209 -7.32 -1.37 -30.17
N ARG A 210 -7.53 -2.35 -29.27
CA ARG A 210 -7.27 -3.76 -29.52
C ARG A 210 -8.37 -4.56 -28.86
#